data_AF-A0A6C0LCT3-F1
#
_entry.id   AF-A0A6C0LCT3-F1
#
_cell.length_a   1.000
_cell.length_b   1.000
_cell.length_c   1.000
_cell.angle_alpha   90.00
_cell.angle_beta   90.00
_cell.angle_gamma   90.00
#
_symmetry.space_group_name_H-M   'P 1'
#
loop_
_entity.id
_entity.type
_entity.pdbx_description
1 polymer ?
#
loop_
_entity_poly.entity_id
_entity_poly.type
_entity_poly.pdbx_seq_one_letter_code
_entity_poly.pdbx_strand_id
1 'polypeptide(L)'
;MIIDNIKNSIRSSYNGIKKGTLNISKLNSHNRPTVLRQIRMPTNNNSKIRQIIHYLCENKEPFENYKFLILLSDDYFTKKMRILPTKKYHIKKISLPGKLQIEKYSDMKYNSNKYSFESNPVPNQLYIKLQKEQIYVLYSEYEYKLLESQFNEFYDILTLIGAKYIKMSKIIKNLENSNANFSTEIGLNTICENAKISNKVSIKNEKDAALLLTQEMSFNNDKNPELNKIIDNNYYYLPNQMDLQSLIIRRIENNQINDKYTYIHTENNLINRKILTKLSKFNIGNSLSFNFDYSFKQVSNFHIEYIIEFYNIKNKNMNKIHIDEDDEKPWLMKMISKFINEYYDNQ
;
A
#
# COMPACT_ATOMS: atom_id res chain seq x y z
N MET A 1 19.71 -59.02 9.90
CA MET A 1 18.62 -59.95 10.26
C MET A 1 18.25 -59.65 11.71
N ILE A 2 17.20 -58.87 11.96
CA ILE A 2 15.79 -59.29 12.10
C ILE A 2 15.46 -59.45 13.60
N ILE A 3 14.50 -58.61 14.07
CA ILE A 3 13.51 -58.86 15.16
C ILE A 3 14.07 -58.84 16.60
N ASP A 4 13.49 -58.20 17.63
CA ASP A 4 12.27 -57.40 17.81
C ASP A 4 12.43 -56.57 19.10
N ASN A 5 12.00 -55.31 19.04
CA ASN A 5 12.03 -54.39 20.18
C ASN A 5 10.70 -54.43 20.93
N ILE A 6 10.76 -54.98 22.15
CA ILE A 6 10.16 -54.51 23.39
C ILE A 6 8.68 -54.08 23.36
N LYS A 7 7.87 -55.01 23.86
CA LYS A 7 6.57 -54.83 24.52
C LYS A 7 6.65 -53.85 25.71
N ASN A 8 5.63 -52.98 25.78
CA ASN A 8 4.81 -52.64 26.94
C ASN A 8 5.49 -52.53 28.33
N SER A 9 5.37 -51.35 28.95
CA SER A 9 4.46 -51.26 30.11
C SER A 9 3.93 -49.85 30.33
N ILE A 10 2.61 -49.81 30.48
CA ILE A 10 1.75 -48.71 30.89
C ILE A 10 1.74 -48.71 32.42
N ARG A 11 1.87 -47.54 33.07
CA ARG A 11 0.94 -47.09 34.13
C ARG A 11 1.28 -45.72 34.72
N SER A 12 0.19 -44.95 34.87
CA SER A 12 -0.08 -43.86 35.82
C SER A 12 0.84 -42.63 35.77
N SER A 13 0.32 -41.42 35.58
CA SER A 13 -0.67 -40.86 36.50
C SER A 13 -1.53 -39.78 35.85
N TYR A 14 -2.85 -40.00 35.92
CA TYR A 14 -3.90 -39.00 35.81
C TYR A 14 -4.11 -38.37 37.18
N ASN A 15 -4.04 -37.04 37.25
CA ASN A 15 -4.72 -36.12 38.16
C ASN A 15 -4.25 -34.73 37.70
N GLY A 16 -5.06 -33.76 37.27
CA GLY A 16 -6.42 -33.46 37.63
C GLY A 16 -6.45 -31.97 37.97
N ILE A 17 -6.53 -31.10 36.96
CA ILE A 17 -6.86 -29.67 37.16
C ILE A 17 -8.03 -29.33 36.25
N LYS A 18 -9.20 -29.30 36.87
CA LYS A 18 -10.46 -28.80 36.33
C LYS A 18 -10.53 -27.28 36.55
N LYS A 19 -11.07 -26.62 35.51
CA LYS A 19 -11.97 -25.45 35.56
C LYS A 19 -11.40 -24.12 36.07
N GLY A 20 -11.01 -23.28 35.12
CA GLY A 20 -11.11 -21.82 35.21
C GLY A 20 -11.93 -21.32 34.01
N THR A 21 -13.19 -20.99 34.26
CA THR A 21 -14.20 -20.47 33.35
C THR A 21 -13.77 -19.16 32.65
N LEU A 22 -13.74 -19.18 31.32
CA LEU A 22 -13.71 -17.98 30.48
C LEU A 22 -15.12 -17.37 30.45
N ASN A 23 -15.36 -16.43 31.38
CA ASN A 23 -16.54 -15.59 31.35
C ASN A 23 -16.37 -14.49 30.30
N ILE A 24 -17.02 -14.72 29.16
CA ILE A 24 -17.42 -13.69 28.21
C ILE A 24 -18.45 -12.81 28.91
N SER A 25 -18.06 -11.59 29.28
CA SER A 25 -19.02 -10.56 29.66
C SER A 25 -18.71 -9.25 28.93
N LYS A 26 -19.60 -8.95 27.97
CA LYS A 26 -20.13 -7.64 27.59
C LYS A 26 -19.16 -6.45 27.75
N LEU A 27 -18.45 -6.11 26.67
CA LEU A 27 -18.06 -4.72 26.46
C LEU A 27 -19.28 -3.97 25.90
N ASN A 28 -19.95 -3.25 26.79
CA ASN A 28 -20.86 -2.18 26.42
C ASN A 28 -20.06 -1.12 25.65
N SER A 29 -20.43 -0.91 24.39
CA SER A 29 -20.13 0.31 23.66
C SER A 29 -20.95 1.44 24.28
N HIS A 30 -20.29 2.23 25.15
CA HIS A 30 -20.73 3.58 25.45
C HIS A 30 -19.83 4.53 24.68
N ASN A 31 -20.46 5.30 23.81
CA ASN A 31 -19.90 6.46 23.12
C ASN A 31 -19.18 7.33 24.17
N ARG A 32 -17.85 7.27 24.18
CA ARG A 32 -17.04 8.30 24.84
C ARG A 32 -16.66 9.30 23.75
N PRO A 33 -16.95 10.59 23.93
CA PRO A 33 -16.46 11.62 23.01
C PRO A 33 -14.93 11.56 22.99
N THR A 34 -14.39 11.58 21.79
CA THR A 34 -12.96 11.63 21.50
C THR A 34 -12.40 12.86 22.21
N VAL A 35 -11.71 12.64 23.33
CA VAL A 35 -10.99 13.71 24.03
C VAL A 35 -9.90 14.17 23.06
N LEU A 36 -10.04 15.41 22.53
CA LEU A 36 -8.94 16.07 21.84
C LEU A 36 -7.76 16.10 22.79
N ARG A 37 -6.75 15.28 22.52
CA ARG A 37 -5.45 15.43 23.13
C ARG A 37 -4.92 16.78 22.70
N GLN A 38 -4.79 17.71 23.65
CA GLN A 38 -3.98 18.91 23.44
C GLN A 38 -2.59 18.48 23.00
N ILE A 39 -2.25 18.85 21.76
CA ILE A 39 -1.04 18.47 21.05
C ILE A 39 0.12 19.23 21.70
N ARG A 40 0.96 18.52 22.48
CA ARG A 40 2.30 19.02 22.81
C ARG A 40 3.24 18.61 21.69
N MET A 41 3.60 19.57 20.85
CA MET A 41 4.70 19.43 19.88
C MET A 41 5.99 19.01 20.61
N PRO A 42 6.75 18.02 20.10
CA PRO A 42 8.08 17.70 20.62
C PRO A 42 8.96 18.95 20.56
N THR A 43 9.60 19.30 21.67
CA THR A 43 10.35 20.55 21.89
C THR A 43 11.64 20.68 21.06
N ASN A 44 11.85 19.82 20.06
CA ASN A 44 13.03 19.80 19.18
C ASN A 44 12.67 19.90 17.67
N ASN A 45 11.43 20.28 17.34
CA ASN A 45 10.84 20.30 15.99
C ASN A 45 10.74 21.72 15.36
N ASN A 46 11.83 22.50 15.35
CA ASN A 46 11.78 23.90 14.91
C ASN A 46 11.95 24.13 13.38
N SER A 47 11.95 23.08 12.55
CA SER A 47 12.04 23.23 11.10
C SER A 47 10.68 23.08 10.43
N LYS A 48 10.44 23.89 9.39
CA LYS A 48 9.19 23.85 8.62
C LYS A 48 8.95 22.44 8.03
N ILE A 49 9.99 21.77 7.54
CA ILE A 49 9.84 20.42 6.97
C ILE A 49 9.41 19.38 8.01
N ARG A 50 9.93 19.43 9.24
CA ARG A 50 9.49 18.50 10.30
C ARG A 50 8.03 18.71 10.67
N GLN A 51 7.56 19.95 10.69
CA GLN A 51 6.14 20.26 10.91
C GLN A 51 5.27 19.73 9.77
N ILE A 52 5.71 19.86 8.51
CA ILE A 52 5.00 19.31 7.35
C ILE A 52 4.89 17.79 7.46
N ILE A 53 6.01 17.09 7.72
CA ILE A 53 6.00 15.62 7.85
C ILE A 53 5.11 15.19 9.03
N HIS A 54 5.18 15.88 10.16
CA HIS A 54 4.32 15.61 11.31
C HIS A 54 2.84 15.78 10.95
N TYR A 55 2.49 16.89 10.31
CA TYR A 55 1.13 17.16 9.85
C TYR A 55 0.60 16.07 8.91
N LEU A 56 1.40 15.64 7.94
CA LEU A 56 1.04 14.54 7.04
C LEU A 56 0.83 13.22 7.78
N CYS A 57 1.68 12.91 8.78
CA CYS A 57 1.54 11.71 9.59
C CYS A 57 0.29 11.72 10.48
N GLU A 58 -0.08 12.88 11.03
CA GLU A 58 -1.28 13.06 11.85
C GLU A 58 -2.57 13.04 11.02
N ASN A 59 -2.54 13.62 9.82
CA ASN A 59 -3.70 13.72 8.93
C ASN A 59 -3.72 12.63 7.86
N LYS A 60 -2.90 11.57 8.00
CA LYS A 60 -2.85 10.49 7.03
C LYS A 60 -4.22 9.83 6.91
N GLU A 61 -4.62 9.55 5.68
CA GLU A 61 -5.84 8.79 5.45
C GLU A 61 -5.72 7.41 6.13
N PRO A 62 -6.70 7.01 6.95
CA PRO A 62 -6.66 5.70 7.56
C PRO A 62 -6.77 4.65 6.47
N PHE A 63 -5.85 3.69 6.48
CA PHE A 63 -5.97 2.54 5.58
C PHE A 63 -7.27 1.79 5.88
N GLU A 64 -8.24 1.91 4.99
CA GLU A 64 -9.45 1.10 5.08
C GLU A 64 -9.08 -0.36 4.77
N ASN A 65 -9.58 -1.30 5.58
CA ASN A 65 -9.44 -2.73 5.32
C ASN A 65 -9.72 -3.05 3.85
N TYR A 66 -8.97 -3.98 3.26
CA TYR A 66 -9.07 -4.32 1.84
C TYR A 66 -10.52 -4.56 1.39
N LYS A 67 -10.92 -3.96 0.27
CA LYS A 67 -12.25 -4.10 -0.32
C LYS A 67 -12.16 -4.98 -1.56
N PHE A 68 -12.71 -6.18 -1.47
CA PHE A 68 -12.79 -7.14 -2.57
C PHE A 68 -14.19 -7.11 -3.20
N LEU A 69 -14.26 -7.26 -4.51
CA LEU A 69 -15.50 -7.28 -5.27
C LEU A 69 -15.48 -8.44 -6.26
N ILE A 70 -16.58 -9.19 -6.32
CA ILE A 70 -16.85 -10.17 -7.36
C ILE A 70 -18.10 -9.72 -8.10
N LEU A 71 -17.96 -9.53 -9.40
CA LEU A 71 -19.10 -9.32 -10.30
C LEU A 71 -19.50 -10.67 -10.86
N LEU A 72 -20.75 -11.11 -10.70
CA LEU A 72 -21.25 -12.35 -11.27
C LEU A 72 -22.07 -12.07 -12.51
N SER A 73 -21.94 -12.89 -13.55
CA SER A 73 -22.85 -12.80 -14.70
C SER A 73 -24.30 -13.06 -14.25
N ASP A 74 -25.26 -12.44 -14.93
CA ASP A 74 -26.67 -12.45 -14.54
C ASP A 74 -27.27 -13.85 -14.40
N ASP A 75 -26.99 -14.72 -15.37
CA ASP A 75 -27.43 -16.12 -15.36
C ASP A 75 -26.84 -16.88 -14.18
N TYR A 76 -25.56 -16.62 -13.91
CA TYR A 76 -24.83 -17.27 -12.84
C TYR A 76 -25.35 -16.84 -11.47
N PHE A 77 -25.52 -15.53 -11.31
CA PHE A 77 -26.10 -14.92 -10.13
C PHE A 77 -27.49 -15.52 -9.88
N THR A 78 -28.35 -15.58 -10.89
CA THR A 78 -29.71 -16.11 -10.76
C THR A 78 -29.72 -17.60 -10.41
N LYS A 79 -28.94 -18.42 -11.13
CA LYS A 79 -28.85 -19.87 -10.91
C LYS A 79 -28.31 -20.23 -9.52
N LYS A 80 -27.27 -19.54 -9.06
CA LYS A 80 -26.68 -19.81 -7.74
C LYS A 80 -27.47 -19.17 -6.60
N MET A 81 -27.95 -17.94 -6.75
CA MET A 81 -28.65 -17.22 -5.68
C MET A 81 -30.05 -17.75 -5.43
N ARG A 82 -30.68 -18.47 -6.37
CA ARG A 82 -31.97 -19.14 -6.19
C ARG A 82 -31.87 -20.43 -5.36
N ILE A 83 -30.70 -21.06 -5.30
CA ILE A 83 -30.45 -22.36 -4.63
C ILE A 83 -29.80 -22.18 -3.23
N LEU A 84 -29.40 -20.97 -2.84
CA LEU A 84 -28.65 -20.70 -1.61
C LEU A 84 -29.47 -19.84 -0.61
N PRO A 85 -30.23 -20.45 0.34
CA PRO A 85 -31.13 -19.72 1.22
C PRO A 85 -30.42 -18.86 2.28
N THR A 86 -29.12 -19.07 2.52
CA THR A 86 -28.39 -18.40 3.61
C THR A 86 -27.10 -17.73 3.13
N LYS A 87 -27.26 -16.72 2.26
CA LYS A 87 -26.18 -15.88 1.67
C LYS A 87 -25.15 -15.36 2.69
N LYS A 88 -25.56 -15.07 3.94
CA LYS A 88 -24.65 -14.58 4.99
C LYS A 88 -23.62 -15.63 5.47
N TYR A 89 -23.89 -16.93 5.36
CA TYR A 89 -23.08 -17.94 6.05
C TYR A 89 -21.77 -18.31 5.33
N HIS A 90 -21.79 -18.43 4.00
CA HIS A 90 -20.58 -18.81 3.24
C HIS A 90 -19.61 -17.65 3.07
N ILE A 91 -20.10 -16.43 2.83
CA ILE A 91 -19.28 -15.21 2.72
C ILE A 91 -18.58 -14.90 4.05
N LYS A 92 -19.28 -15.08 5.19
CA LYS A 92 -18.70 -14.95 6.54
C LYS A 92 -17.58 -15.96 6.85
N LYS A 93 -17.47 -17.08 6.11
CA LYS A 93 -16.45 -18.12 6.33
C LYS A 93 -15.19 -17.95 5.48
N ILE A 94 -15.18 -17.01 4.54
CA ILE A 94 -13.97 -16.65 3.80
C ILE A 94 -13.23 -15.61 4.62
N SER A 95 -12.15 -16.03 5.27
CA SER A 95 -11.26 -15.14 6.01
C SER A 95 -10.36 -14.38 5.03
N LEU A 96 -10.94 -13.48 4.24
CA LEU A 96 -10.18 -12.50 3.49
C LEU A 96 -9.62 -11.45 4.45
N PRO A 97 -8.47 -10.83 4.15
CA PRO A 97 -7.95 -9.71 4.93
C PRO A 97 -8.77 -8.44 4.68
N GLY A 98 -10.11 -8.52 4.69
CA GLY A 98 -10.95 -7.44 4.21
C GLY A 98 -12.41 -7.82 4.02
N LYS A 99 -13.16 -6.95 3.35
CA LYS A 99 -14.59 -7.14 3.05
C LYS A 99 -14.74 -7.64 1.62
N LEU A 100 -15.46 -8.76 1.44
CA LEU A 100 -15.85 -9.26 0.13
C LEU A 100 -17.30 -8.87 -0.17
N GLN A 101 -17.50 -8.24 -1.32
CA GLN A 101 -18.80 -7.94 -1.89
C GLN A 101 -19.01 -8.78 -3.14
N ILE A 102 -20.23 -9.27 -3.34
CA ILE A 102 -20.64 -10.05 -4.51
C ILE A 102 -21.85 -9.36 -5.10
N GLU A 103 -21.76 -8.91 -6.35
CA GLU A 103 -22.82 -8.21 -7.05
C GLU A 103 -23.16 -8.85 -8.39
N LYS A 104 -24.34 -8.53 -8.91
CA LYS A 104 -24.75 -8.91 -10.26
C LYS A 104 -24.15 -7.93 -11.26
N TYR A 105 -23.62 -8.43 -12.36
CA TYR A 105 -22.93 -7.61 -13.36
C TYR A 105 -23.84 -6.53 -13.97
N SER A 106 -25.12 -6.84 -14.22
CA SER A 106 -26.09 -5.84 -14.69
C SER A 106 -26.27 -4.66 -13.73
N ASP A 107 -26.19 -4.90 -12.42
CA ASP A 107 -26.53 -3.91 -11.40
C ASP A 107 -25.44 -2.83 -11.29
N MET A 108 -24.24 -3.14 -11.79
CA MET A 108 -23.15 -2.19 -11.92
C MET A 108 -23.49 -1.06 -12.90
N LYS A 109 -24.17 -1.37 -14.03
CA LYS A 109 -24.54 -0.37 -15.05
C LYS A 109 -25.47 0.71 -14.48
N TYR A 110 -26.32 0.34 -13.52
CA TYR A 110 -27.25 1.24 -12.86
C TYR A 110 -26.64 1.95 -11.64
N ASN A 111 -25.44 1.53 -11.20
CA ASN A 111 -24.73 2.07 -10.04
C ASN A 111 -23.33 2.57 -10.43
N SER A 112 -23.21 3.28 -11.57
CA SER A 112 -21.93 3.82 -12.06
C SER A 112 -21.21 4.69 -11.03
N ASN A 113 -21.95 5.38 -10.16
CA ASN A 113 -21.37 6.27 -9.14
C ASN A 113 -20.78 5.51 -7.94
N LYS A 114 -21.09 4.22 -7.79
CA LYS A 114 -20.65 3.39 -6.66
C LYS A 114 -19.32 2.69 -6.93
N TYR A 115 -19.04 2.37 -8.19
CA TYR A 115 -17.86 1.62 -8.59
C TYR A 115 -17.10 2.35 -9.69
N SER A 116 -15.85 2.68 -9.42
CA SER A 116 -14.89 3.07 -10.45
C SER A 116 -13.97 1.89 -10.75
N PHE A 117 -13.72 1.61 -12.03
CA PHE A 117 -12.82 0.56 -12.49
C PHE A 117 -11.75 1.17 -13.38
N GLU A 118 -10.53 0.63 -13.32
CA GLU A 118 -9.45 1.05 -14.23
C GLU A 118 -9.76 0.70 -15.69
N SER A 119 -10.35 -0.48 -15.91
CA SER A 119 -10.68 -1.01 -17.23
C SER A 119 -12.11 -1.52 -17.26
N ASN A 120 -12.61 -1.85 -18.46
CA ASN A 120 -13.95 -2.41 -18.63
C ASN A 120 -14.10 -3.69 -17.80
N PRO A 121 -14.99 -3.71 -16.80
CA PRO A 121 -15.10 -4.84 -15.90
C PRO A 121 -15.65 -6.05 -16.64
N VAL A 122 -15.01 -7.19 -16.39
CA VAL A 122 -15.37 -8.52 -16.87
C VAL A 122 -16.13 -9.28 -15.77
N PRO A 123 -17.25 -9.95 -16.09
CA PRO A 123 -17.96 -10.77 -15.11
C PRO A 123 -17.13 -11.99 -14.68
N ASN A 124 -17.48 -12.51 -13.52
CA ASN A 124 -16.91 -13.70 -12.88
C ASN A 124 -15.40 -13.56 -12.53
N GLN A 125 -14.94 -12.34 -12.26
CA GLN A 125 -13.57 -12.03 -11.86
C GLN A 125 -13.53 -11.47 -10.43
N LEU A 126 -12.36 -11.59 -9.78
CA LEU A 126 -12.09 -10.96 -8.49
C LEU A 126 -11.40 -9.61 -8.71
N TYR A 127 -11.99 -8.57 -8.14
CA TYR A 127 -11.44 -7.24 -8.10
C TYR A 127 -11.06 -6.86 -6.67
N ILE A 128 -10.12 -5.95 -6.56
CA ILE A 128 -9.67 -5.35 -5.31
C ILE A 128 -9.52 -3.85 -5.51
N LYS A 129 -9.93 -3.08 -4.50
CA LYS A 129 -9.87 -1.62 -4.56
C LYS A 129 -8.47 -1.11 -4.25
N LEU A 130 -7.90 -0.30 -5.14
CA LEU A 130 -6.76 0.56 -4.84
C LEU A 130 -7.25 1.73 -3.99
N GLN A 131 -6.69 1.89 -2.79
CA GLN A 131 -7.21 2.86 -1.82
C GLN A 131 -6.86 4.30 -2.19
N LYS A 132 -5.67 4.56 -2.76
CA LYS A 132 -5.30 5.92 -3.17
C LYS A 132 -6.16 6.40 -4.34
N GLU A 133 -6.25 5.60 -5.40
CA GLU A 133 -6.96 5.95 -6.63
C GLU A 133 -8.49 5.77 -6.50
N GLN A 134 -8.94 5.05 -5.47
CA GLN A 134 -10.33 4.70 -5.22
C GLN A 134 -10.99 3.89 -6.37
N ILE A 135 -10.20 3.19 -7.18
CA ILE A 135 -10.65 2.36 -8.31
C ILE A 135 -10.49 0.87 -8.02
N TYR A 136 -11.33 0.05 -8.65
CA TYR A 136 -11.22 -1.40 -8.64
C TYR A 136 -10.35 -1.86 -9.80
N VAL A 137 -9.38 -2.70 -9.48
CA VAL A 137 -8.50 -3.38 -10.46
C VAL A 137 -8.65 -4.88 -10.33
N LEU A 138 -8.31 -5.60 -11.39
CA LEU A 138 -8.26 -7.06 -11.35
C LEU A 138 -7.25 -7.51 -10.28
N TYR A 139 -7.61 -8.53 -9.50
CA TYR A 139 -6.71 -9.04 -8.48
C TYR A 139 -5.36 -9.50 -9.04
N SER A 140 -5.33 -10.00 -10.28
CA SER A 140 -4.11 -10.38 -11.02
C SER A 140 -3.13 -9.24 -11.26
N GLU A 141 -3.61 -8.00 -11.29
CA GLU A 141 -2.84 -6.79 -11.63
C GLU A 141 -2.59 -5.89 -10.42
N TYR A 142 -3.23 -6.19 -9.28
CA TYR A 142 -3.24 -5.34 -8.10
C TYR A 142 -1.85 -5.01 -7.58
N GLU A 143 -0.97 -6.00 -7.45
CA GLU A 143 0.38 -5.79 -6.89
C GLU A 143 1.20 -4.85 -7.77
N TYR A 144 1.14 -5.04 -9.09
CA TYR A 144 1.78 -4.15 -10.05
C TYR A 144 1.25 -2.73 -9.92
N LYS A 145 -0.07 -2.56 -9.91
CA LYS A 145 -0.72 -1.25 -9.85
C LYS A 145 -0.44 -0.51 -8.54
N LEU A 146 -0.40 -1.24 -7.44
CA LEU A 146 0.01 -0.71 -6.15
C LEU A 146 1.45 -0.21 -6.17
N LEU A 147 2.38 -1.00 -6.71
CA LEU A 147 3.80 -0.63 -6.81
C LEU A 147 3.99 0.56 -7.76
N GLU A 148 3.30 0.57 -8.91
CA GLU A 148 3.28 1.69 -9.86
C GLU A 148 2.85 2.98 -9.15
N SER A 149 1.75 2.94 -8.41
CA SER A 149 1.23 4.06 -7.62
C SER A 149 2.22 4.56 -6.55
N GLN A 150 2.89 3.64 -5.85
CA GLN A 150 3.92 3.97 -4.84
C GLN A 150 5.15 4.61 -5.46
N PHE A 151 5.64 4.08 -6.59
CA PHE A 151 6.82 4.62 -7.26
C PHE A 151 6.52 5.98 -7.89
N ASN A 152 5.34 6.17 -8.50
CA ASN A 152 4.94 7.47 -9.03
C ASN A 152 4.94 8.55 -7.94
N GLU A 153 4.43 8.23 -6.75
CA GLU A 153 4.49 9.15 -5.60
C GLU A 153 5.94 9.42 -5.17
N PHE A 154 6.76 8.38 -5.07
CA PHE A 154 8.17 8.53 -4.74
C PHE A 154 8.93 9.44 -5.71
N TYR A 155 8.74 9.28 -7.02
CA TYR A 155 9.40 10.10 -8.03
C TYR A 155 8.89 11.55 -8.06
N ASP A 156 7.59 11.75 -7.83
CA ASP A 156 7.02 13.09 -7.69
C ASP A 156 7.65 13.82 -6.49
N ILE A 157 7.77 13.13 -5.34
CA ILE A 157 8.44 13.66 -4.15
C ILE A 157 9.90 14.02 -4.45
N LEU A 158 10.66 13.13 -5.10
CA LEU A 158 12.07 13.39 -5.45
C LEU A 158 12.20 14.62 -6.35
N THR A 159 11.29 14.78 -7.30
CA THR A 159 11.24 15.94 -8.19
C THR A 159 10.92 17.22 -7.39
N LEU A 160 9.94 17.18 -6.49
CA LEU A 160 9.58 18.31 -5.63
C LEU A 160 10.72 18.75 -4.70
N ILE A 161 11.58 17.82 -4.27
CA ILE A 161 12.73 18.14 -3.40
C ILE A 161 14.01 18.50 -4.19
N GLY A 162 13.89 18.67 -5.50
CA GLY A 162 14.93 19.16 -6.40
C GLY A 162 15.95 18.10 -6.80
N ALA A 163 15.52 16.86 -7.03
CA ALA A 163 16.37 15.83 -7.62
C ALA A 163 16.87 16.28 -9.00
N LYS A 164 18.17 16.14 -9.20
CA LYS A 164 18.89 16.41 -10.44
C LYS A 164 19.12 15.13 -11.22
N TYR A 165 19.48 14.07 -10.52
CA TYR A 165 19.81 12.79 -11.12
C TYR A 165 19.44 11.66 -10.17
N ILE A 166 18.92 10.57 -10.73
CA ILE A 166 18.58 9.36 -10.00
C ILE A 166 19.17 8.19 -10.76
N LYS A 167 20.05 7.43 -10.11
CA LYS A 167 20.48 6.12 -10.56
C LYS A 167 19.81 5.06 -9.73
N MET A 168 19.09 4.19 -10.41
CA MET A 168 18.36 3.09 -9.81
C MET A 168 19.00 1.77 -10.22
N SER A 169 19.19 0.89 -9.25
CA SER A 169 19.71 -0.47 -9.42
C SER A 169 18.74 -1.44 -8.79
N LYS A 170 17.97 -2.16 -9.60
CA LYS A 170 17.03 -3.19 -9.16
C LYS A 170 17.71 -4.54 -9.18
N ILE A 171 17.68 -5.23 -8.04
CA ILE A 171 18.27 -6.55 -7.87
C ILE A 171 17.13 -7.53 -7.59
N ILE A 172 16.93 -8.48 -8.50
CA ILE A 172 15.92 -9.53 -8.40
C ILE A 172 16.64 -10.82 -8.03
N LYS A 173 16.30 -11.40 -6.87
CA LYS A 173 16.87 -12.67 -6.40
C LYS A 173 15.99 -13.84 -6.84
N ASN A 174 16.61 -14.98 -7.17
CA ASN A 174 15.96 -16.24 -7.59
C ASN A 174 15.10 -16.09 -8.85
N LEU A 175 15.76 -16.00 -10.02
CA LEU A 175 15.13 -16.04 -11.33
C LEU A 175 14.65 -17.46 -11.74
N GLU A 176 14.15 -18.26 -10.79
CA GLU A 176 13.59 -19.57 -11.13
C GLU A 176 12.18 -19.37 -11.71
N ASN A 177 12.08 -19.46 -13.04
CA ASN A 177 10.86 -19.69 -13.85
C ASN A 177 9.72 -18.65 -13.81
N SER A 178 9.86 -17.50 -13.14
CA SER A 178 8.84 -16.45 -13.22
C SER A 178 9.03 -15.57 -14.47
N ASN A 179 7.91 -15.19 -15.10
CA ASN A 179 7.83 -14.34 -16.30
C ASN A 179 8.69 -13.06 -16.14
N ALA A 180 9.94 -13.14 -16.61
CA ALA A 180 10.96 -12.10 -16.41
C ALA A 180 10.51 -10.71 -16.85
N ASN A 181 9.64 -10.62 -17.85
CA ASN A 181 9.16 -9.36 -18.42
C ASN A 181 8.37 -8.51 -17.40
N PHE A 182 7.58 -9.12 -16.52
CA PHE A 182 6.71 -8.36 -15.60
C PHE A 182 7.48 -7.76 -14.43
N SER A 183 8.44 -8.52 -13.90
CA SER A 183 9.34 -8.03 -12.84
C SER A 183 10.35 -7.02 -13.39
N THR A 184 10.69 -7.04 -14.68
CA THR A 184 11.60 -6.05 -15.28
C THR A 184 10.97 -4.67 -15.49
N GLU A 185 9.65 -4.57 -15.63
CA GLU A 185 8.98 -3.29 -15.94
C GLU A 185 8.69 -2.44 -14.70
N ILE A 186 8.41 -3.09 -13.56
CA ILE A 186 8.03 -2.38 -12.32
C ILE A 186 9.19 -1.57 -11.73
N GLY A 187 8.93 -0.30 -11.48
CA GLY A 187 9.89 0.67 -10.93
C GLY A 187 10.84 1.27 -11.96
N LEU A 188 10.98 0.63 -13.13
CA LEU A 188 11.90 0.94 -14.23
C LEU A 188 11.23 1.56 -15.47
N ASN A 189 9.90 1.47 -15.60
CA ASN A 189 9.14 2.10 -16.68
C ASN A 189 8.42 3.37 -16.23
N THR A 190 9.00 4.12 -15.28
CA THR A 190 8.38 5.34 -14.81
C THR A 190 8.41 6.42 -15.88
N ILE A 191 7.25 6.94 -16.26
CA ILE A 191 7.14 8.14 -17.08
C ILE A 191 7.17 9.31 -16.11
N CYS A 192 8.33 9.94 -15.92
CA CYS A 192 8.42 11.19 -15.18
C CYS A 192 8.44 12.35 -16.17
N GLU A 193 7.41 13.18 -16.13
CA GLU A 193 7.32 14.37 -16.97
C GLU A 193 8.54 15.27 -16.68
N ASN A 194 9.27 15.63 -17.74
CA ASN A 194 10.52 16.43 -17.70
C ASN A 194 11.81 15.70 -17.28
N ALA A 195 11.80 14.36 -17.21
CA ALA A 195 13.03 13.58 -17.04
C ALA A 195 13.57 13.05 -18.38
N LYS A 196 14.89 13.12 -18.58
CA LYS A 196 15.58 12.33 -19.60
C LYS A 196 15.95 10.99 -18.99
N ILE A 197 15.45 9.92 -19.60
CA ILE A 197 15.57 8.54 -19.08
C ILE A 197 16.51 7.74 -19.97
N SER A 198 17.47 7.06 -19.37
CA SER A 198 18.33 6.07 -20.04
C SER A 198 18.29 4.75 -19.29
N ASN A 199 17.96 3.68 -20.02
CA ASN A 199 17.83 2.33 -19.46
C ASN A 199 19.04 1.49 -19.89
N LYS A 200 19.63 0.76 -18.95
CA LYS A 200 20.70 -0.21 -19.23
C LYS A 200 20.44 -1.51 -18.48
N VAL A 201 20.32 -2.59 -19.23
CA VAL A 201 20.17 -3.94 -18.68
C VAL A 201 21.53 -4.62 -18.68
N SER A 202 21.96 -5.15 -17.53
CA SER A 202 23.20 -5.92 -17.43
C SER A 202 22.99 -7.15 -16.56
N ILE A 203 23.11 -8.33 -17.14
CA ILE A 203 23.01 -9.58 -16.39
C ILE A 203 24.35 -9.81 -15.68
N LYS A 204 24.34 -9.75 -14.34
CA LYS A 204 25.50 -10.11 -13.51
C LYS A 204 25.24 -11.44 -12.82
N ASN A 205 25.85 -12.51 -13.33
CA ASN A 205 25.85 -13.81 -12.65
C ASN A 205 26.94 -13.81 -11.56
N GLU A 206 26.66 -13.22 -10.40
CA GLU A 206 27.55 -13.31 -9.24
C GLU A 206 27.04 -14.34 -8.24
N LYS A 207 27.50 -15.59 -8.34
CA LYS A 207 27.37 -16.75 -7.40
C LYS A 207 25.96 -17.13 -6.86
N ASP A 208 25.03 -16.20 -6.79
CA ASP A 208 23.60 -16.31 -6.59
C ASP A 208 22.93 -15.73 -7.84
N ALA A 209 22.05 -16.47 -8.51
CA ALA A 209 21.42 -16.07 -9.78
C ALA A 209 20.54 -14.82 -9.61
N ALA A 210 21.13 -13.62 -9.70
CA ALA A 210 20.47 -12.34 -9.52
C ALA A 210 20.49 -11.52 -10.83
N LEU A 211 19.33 -10.98 -11.22
CA LEU A 211 19.23 -10.06 -12.34
C LEU A 211 19.42 -8.62 -11.83
N LEU A 212 20.37 -7.89 -12.43
CA LEU A 212 20.62 -6.47 -12.15
C LEU A 212 20.07 -5.60 -13.31
N LEU A 213 19.10 -4.76 -13.01
CA LEU A 213 18.55 -3.80 -13.95
C LEU A 213 18.92 -2.40 -13.49
N THR A 214 19.49 -1.59 -14.38
CA THR A 214 19.88 -0.22 -14.07
C THR A 214 19.11 0.78 -14.92
N GLN A 215 18.61 1.82 -14.28
CA GLN A 215 18.02 2.97 -14.96
C GLN A 215 18.61 4.24 -14.37
N GLU A 216 18.86 5.19 -15.26
CA GLU A 216 19.35 6.50 -14.89
C GLU A 216 18.36 7.55 -15.42
N MET A 217 17.99 8.49 -14.56
CA MET A 217 17.09 9.59 -14.84
C MET A 217 17.80 10.89 -14.54
N SER A 218 17.66 11.88 -15.43
CA SER A 218 18.19 13.22 -15.23
C SER A 218 17.09 14.26 -15.42
N PHE A 219 17.07 15.25 -14.55
CA PHE A 219 16.05 16.28 -14.49
C PHE A 219 16.69 17.63 -14.80
N ASN A 220 16.10 18.37 -15.74
CA ASN A 220 16.58 19.70 -16.09
C ASN A 220 15.84 20.79 -15.29
N ASN A 221 15.76 20.63 -13.97
CA ASN A 221 14.96 21.51 -13.12
C ASN A 221 15.78 22.02 -11.92
N ASP A 222 16.63 23.03 -12.16
CA ASP A 222 17.43 23.72 -11.15
C ASP A 222 16.58 24.70 -10.31
N LYS A 223 15.52 24.16 -9.71
CA LYS A 223 14.59 24.85 -8.81
C LYS A 223 14.85 24.44 -7.37
N ASN A 224 14.56 25.38 -6.45
CA ASN A 224 14.54 25.07 -5.03
C ASN A 224 13.39 24.09 -4.72
N PRO A 225 13.50 23.31 -3.64
CA PRO A 225 12.41 22.45 -3.19
C PRO A 225 11.11 23.24 -2.95
N GLU A 226 9.97 22.62 -3.24
CA GLU A 226 8.65 23.26 -3.11
C GLU A 226 7.89 22.70 -1.90
N LEU A 227 8.28 23.12 -0.69
CA LEU A 227 7.77 22.53 0.56
C LEU A 227 6.25 22.57 0.72
N ASN A 228 5.60 23.66 0.27
CA ASN A 228 4.14 23.77 0.38
C ASN A 228 3.42 22.73 -0.49
N LYS A 229 3.97 22.39 -1.66
CA LYS A 229 3.40 21.36 -2.54
C LYS A 229 3.43 19.97 -1.92
N ILE A 230 4.35 19.70 -0.99
CA ILE A 230 4.37 18.43 -0.25
C ILE A 230 3.08 18.26 0.58
N ILE A 231 2.53 19.37 1.10
CA ILE A 231 1.23 19.36 1.78
C ILE A 231 0.10 19.28 0.74
N ASP A 232 0.15 20.14 -0.29
CA ASP A 232 -0.94 20.28 -1.26
C ASP A 232 -1.20 18.98 -2.05
N ASN A 233 -0.15 18.20 -2.33
CA ASN A 233 -0.25 16.94 -3.08
C ASN A 233 -0.87 15.79 -2.26
N ASN A 234 -1.05 15.95 -0.95
CA ASN A 234 -1.68 14.98 -0.05
C ASN A 234 -1.19 13.52 -0.27
N TYR A 235 0.13 13.33 -0.17
CA TYR A 235 0.77 12.04 -0.42
C TYR A 235 0.23 10.91 0.46
N TYR A 236 -0.21 9.82 -0.16
CA TYR A 236 -0.92 8.74 0.51
C TYR A 236 0.05 7.75 1.18
N TYR A 237 1.19 7.46 0.54
CA TYR A 237 2.16 6.48 1.02
C TYR A 237 3.27 7.10 1.88
N LEU A 238 3.66 8.36 1.61
CA LEU A 238 4.73 9.07 2.34
C LEU A 238 4.58 9.00 3.87
N PRO A 239 3.39 9.17 4.48
CA PRO A 239 3.22 9.08 5.95
C PRO A 239 3.66 7.75 6.57
N ASN A 240 3.75 6.67 5.78
CA ASN A 240 4.14 5.35 6.25
C ASN A 240 5.55 4.94 5.80
N GLN A 241 6.30 5.83 5.13
CA GLN A 241 7.65 5.56 4.61
C GLN A 241 8.71 6.36 5.38
N MET A 242 9.09 5.87 6.57
CA MET A 242 10.04 6.56 7.48
C MET A 242 11.40 6.87 6.84
N ASP A 243 11.91 5.97 5.99
CA ASP A 243 13.19 6.17 5.30
C ASP A 243 13.11 7.29 4.26
N LEU A 244 11.97 7.40 3.56
CA LEU A 244 11.72 8.48 2.61
C LEU A 244 11.54 9.82 3.34
N GLN A 245 10.79 9.83 4.45
CA GLN A 245 10.66 11.02 5.30
C GLN A 245 12.04 11.50 5.79
N SER A 246 12.89 10.57 6.22
CA SER A 246 14.25 10.88 6.67
C SER A 246 15.12 11.46 5.55
N LEU A 247 15.01 10.92 4.34
CA LEU A 247 15.67 11.47 3.15
C LEU A 247 15.23 12.90 2.87
N ILE A 248 13.92 13.18 2.89
CA ILE A 248 13.39 14.53 2.68
C ILE A 248 13.93 15.48 3.75
N ILE A 249 13.90 15.08 5.02
CA ILE A 249 14.38 15.91 6.14
C ILE A 249 15.86 16.21 5.98
N ARG A 250 16.72 15.21 5.73
CA ARG A 250 18.15 15.43 5.52
C ARG A 250 18.42 16.35 4.33
N ARG A 251 17.68 16.14 3.23
CA ARG A 251 17.77 16.98 2.04
C ARG A 251 17.48 18.44 2.36
N ILE A 252 16.39 18.73 3.06
CA ILE A 252 15.93 20.10 3.33
C ILE A 252 16.69 20.76 4.47
N GLU A 253 17.03 20.04 5.54
CA GLU A 253 17.74 20.58 6.71
C GLU A 253 19.24 20.75 6.46
N ASN A 254 19.87 19.76 5.83
CA ASN A 254 21.33 19.72 5.70
C ASN A 254 21.80 20.16 4.30
N ASN A 255 20.88 20.58 3.42
CA ASN A 255 21.15 20.82 2.00
C ASN A 255 21.94 19.65 1.37
N GLN A 256 21.56 18.41 1.71
CA GLN A 256 22.28 17.24 1.23
C GLN A 256 22.17 17.17 -0.30
N ILE A 257 23.31 17.06 -0.98
CA ILE A 257 23.39 17.05 -2.45
C ILE A 257 23.43 15.63 -3.03
N ASN A 258 23.83 14.64 -2.24
CA ASN A 258 23.90 13.24 -2.63
C ASN A 258 23.30 12.39 -1.52
N ASP A 259 22.37 11.49 -1.83
CA ASP A 259 21.80 10.57 -0.85
C ASP A 259 21.58 9.17 -1.44
N LYS A 260 21.39 8.19 -0.57
CA LYS A 260 21.04 6.82 -0.93
C LYS A 260 19.73 6.43 -0.27
N TYR A 261 18.92 5.70 -1.02
CA TYR A 261 17.65 5.17 -0.55
C TYR A 261 17.50 3.73 -1.05
N THR A 262 16.99 2.85 -0.19
CA THR A 262 16.76 1.45 -0.56
C THR A 262 15.28 1.14 -0.35
N TYR A 263 14.63 0.69 -1.42
CA TYR A 263 13.28 0.13 -1.34
C TYR A 263 13.38 -1.39 -1.30
N ILE A 264 12.69 -2.02 -0.36
CA ILE A 264 12.65 -3.48 -0.24
C ILE A 264 11.20 -3.91 -0.44
N HIS A 265 10.96 -4.66 -1.52
CA HIS A 265 9.70 -5.36 -1.74
C HIS A 265 9.81 -6.77 -1.19
N THR A 266 8.98 -7.06 -0.20
CA THR A 266 8.72 -8.42 0.24
C THR A 266 7.32 -8.80 -0.20
N GLU A 267 7.22 -9.91 -0.93
CA GLU A 267 6.00 -10.52 -1.42
C GLU A 267 4.94 -10.57 -0.32
N ASN A 268 3.80 -9.94 -0.60
CA ASN A 268 2.64 -9.96 0.28
C ASN A 268 1.52 -10.73 -0.41
N ASN A 269 1.48 -12.04 -0.21
CA ASN A 269 0.34 -12.85 -0.65
C ASN A 269 -0.90 -12.54 0.19
N LEU A 270 -1.65 -11.51 -0.24
CA LEU A 270 -2.91 -11.09 0.41
C LEU A 270 -3.93 -12.23 0.45
N ILE A 271 -4.00 -13.04 -0.60
CA ILE A 271 -4.88 -14.20 -0.69
C ILE A 271 -4.04 -15.46 -0.71
N ASN A 272 -4.05 -16.21 0.39
CA ASN A 272 -3.39 -17.51 0.46
C ASN A 272 -4.19 -18.61 -0.28
N ARG A 273 -3.52 -19.73 -0.55
CA ARG A 273 -4.12 -20.90 -1.21
C ARG A 273 -5.41 -21.39 -0.56
N LYS A 274 -5.54 -21.33 0.78
CA LYS A 274 -6.77 -21.75 1.48
C LYS A 274 -7.96 -20.86 1.13
N ILE A 275 -7.73 -19.56 0.95
CA ILE A 275 -8.76 -18.61 0.52
C ILE A 275 -9.11 -18.85 -0.95
N LEU A 276 -8.11 -19.04 -1.83
CA LEU A 276 -8.33 -19.38 -3.24
C LEU A 276 -9.18 -20.65 -3.39
N THR A 277 -8.87 -21.72 -2.65
CA THR A 277 -9.66 -22.97 -2.65
C THR A 277 -11.09 -22.76 -2.13
N LYS A 278 -11.34 -21.77 -1.28
CA LYS A 278 -12.71 -21.43 -0.84
C LYS A 278 -13.44 -20.61 -1.90
N LEU A 279 -12.76 -19.70 -2.58
CA LEU A 279 -13.32 -18.90 -3.66
C LEU A 279 -13.67 -19.76 -4.88
N SER A 280 -12.86 -20.77 -5.20
CA SER A 280 -13.13 -21.70 -6.32
C SER A 280 -14.43 -22.49 -6.14
N LYS A 281 -14.84 -22.79 -4.89
CA LYS A 281 -16.12 -23.45 -4.58
C LYS A 281 -17.35 -22.64 -4.97
N PHE A 282 -17.20 -21.33 -5.18
CA PHE A 282 -18.29 -20.53 -5.72
C PHE A 282 -18.51 -20.81 -7.21
N ASN A 283 -17.73 -21.68 -7.88
CA ASN A 283 -17.79 -22.03 -9.31
C ASN A 283 -17.97 -20.80 -10.22
N ILE A 284 -17.40 -19.66 -9.82
CA ILE A 284 -17.51 -18.39 -10.53
C ILE A 284 -16.63 -18.54 -11.77
N GLY A 285 -17.23 -19.07 -12.83
CA GLY A 285 -16.53 -19.52 -14.03
C GLY A 285 -15.66 -20.76 -13.84
N ASN A 286 -15.55 -21.57 -14.88
CA ASN A 286 -14.47 -22.56 -15.06
C ASN A 286 -13.06 -21.89 -15.14
N SER A 287 -12.97 -20.58 -14.90
CA SER A 287 -11.77 -19.74 -14.94
C SER A 287 -11.16 -19.48 -13.56
N LEU A 288 -11.93 -19.52 -12.45
CA LEU A 288 -11.37 -19.40 -11.09
C LEU A 288 -10.64 -20.67 -10.63
N SER A 289 -10.96 -21.83 -11.19
CA SER A 289 -10.28 -23.11 -10.90
C SER A 289 -9.05 -23.39 -11.76
N PHE A 290 -8.81 -22.63 -12.84
CA PHE A 290 -7.72 -22.91 -13.78
C PHE A 290 -6.75 -21.75 -14.03
N ASN A 291 -6.99 -20.52 -13.53
CA ASN A 291 -6.09 -19.39 -13.83
C ASN A 291 -5.74 -18.44 -12.69
N PHE A 292 -6.18 -18.62 -11.44
CA PHE A 292 -5.66 -17.77 -10.35
C PHE A 292 -4.17 -18.07 -10.07
N ASP A 293 -3.77 -19.34 -10.09
CA ASP A 293 -2.37 -19.73 -9.91
C ASP A 293 -1.50 -19.43 -11.14
N TYR A 294 -2.08 -19.28 -12.34
CA TYR A 294 -1.33 -19.03 -13.60
C TYR A 294 -1.33 -17.57 -14.09
N SER A 295 -2.30 -16.75 -13.66
CA SER A 295 -2.40 -15.34 -14.09
C SER A 295 -2.03 -14.33 -13.01
N PHE A 296 -1.97 -14.73 -11.74
CA PHE A 296 -1.39 -13.88 -10.69
C PHE A 296 0.12 -13.82 -10.93
N LYS A 297 0.56 -12.82 -11.68
CA LYS A 297 1.98 -12.51 -11.86
C LYS A 297 2.47 -11.90 -10.55
N GLN A 298 2.82 -12.77 -9.60
CA GLN A 298 3.48 -12.37 -8.36
C GLN A 298 4.72 -11.57 -8.71
N VAL A 299 4.81 -10.38 -8.14
CA VAL A 299 6.03 -9.60 -8.25
C VAL A 299 7.01 -10.21 -7.26
N SER A 300 8.03 -10.89 -7.80
CA SER A 300 9.05 -11.55 -6.99
C SER A 300 9.70 -10.58 -6.00
N ASN A 301 10.24 -11.10 -4.89
CA ASN A 301 11.01 -10.30 -3.95
C ASN A 301 12.13 -9.56 -4.69
N PHE A 302 12.17 -8.24 -4.57
CA PHE A 302 13.20 -7.41 -5.15
C PHE A 302 13.57 -6.31 -4.17
N HIS A 303 14.78 -5.79 -4.32
CA HIS A 303 15.12 -4.52 -3.72
C HIS A 303 15.66 -3.59 -4.80
N ILE A 304 15.46 -2.31 -4.57
CA ILE A 304 15.90 -1.25 -5.46
C ILE A 304 16.79 -0.32 -4.65
N GLU A 305 18.01 -0.16 -5.13
CA GLU A 305 18.95 0.83 -4.61
C GLU A 305 18.89 2.08 -5.47
N TYR A 306 18.67 3.22 -4.82
CA TYR A 306 18.65 4.53 -5.44
C TYR A 306 19.86 5.32 -4.97
N ILE A 307 20.58 5.90 -5.93
CA ILE A 307 21.59 6.94 -5.71
C ILE A 307 20.99 8.21 -6.29
N ILE A 308 20.81 9.22 -5.46
CA ILE A 308 20.08 10.44 -5.83
C ILE A 308 21.03 11.62 -5.66
N GLU A 309 21.17 12.43 -6.71
CA GLU A 309 21.82 13.73 -6.67
C GLU A 309 20.77 14.84 -6.71
N PHE A 310 21.01 15.92 -5.98
CA PHE A 310 20.15 17.09 -5.91
C PHE A 310 20.88 18.35 -6.34
N TYR A 311 20.12 19.34 -6.81
CA TYR A 311 20.65 20.70 -6.97
C TYR A 311 20.92 21.35 -5.61
N ASN A 312 21.84 22.32 -5.53
CA ASN A 312 22.02 23.09 -4.31
C ASN A 312 20.77 23.94 -4.01
N ILE A 313 20.33 23.94 -2.75
CA ILE A 313 19.26 24.84 -2.30
C ILE A 313 19.81 26.27 -2.30
N LYS A 314 19.31 27.10 -3.20
CA LYS A 314 19.64 28.53 -3.32
C LYS A 314 18.96 29.34 -2.21
N ASN A 315 17.71 29.01 -1.86
CA ASN A 315 16.98 29.69 -0.78
C ASN A 315 17.20 29.02 0.58
N LYS A 316 18.21 29.47 1.33
CA LYS A 316 18.54 28.93 2.67
C LYS A 316 17.48 29.20 3.74
N ASN A 317 16.55 30.14 3.50
CA ASN A 317 15.50 30.49 4.47
C ASN A 317 14.24 29.65 4.30
N MET A 318 14.13 28.81 3.27
CA MET A 318 12.89 28.09 2.95
C MET A 318 12.38 27.16 4.05
N ASN A 319 13.29 26.66 4.90
CA ASN A 319 12.98 25.74 5.98
C ASN A 319 12.83 26.45 7.34
N LYS A 320 13.02 27.77 7.37
CA LYS A 320 12.71 28.57 8.56
C LYS A 320 11.20 28.68 8.69
N ILE A 321 10.71 28.56 9.92
CA ILE A 321 9.36 28.97 10.26
C ILE A 321 9.39 30.50 10.20
N HIS A 322 8.75 31.10 9.20
CA HIS A 322 8.44 32.53 9.28
C HIS A 322 7.34 32.63 10.34
N ILE A 323 7.73 32.98 11.56
CA ILE A 323 6.79 33.53 12.53
C ILE A 323 6.68 35.00 12.12
N ASP A 324 5.90 35.27 11.08
CA ASP A 324 5.38 36.61 10.92
C ASP A 324 4.33 36.74 12.02
N GLU A 325 4.56 37.62 12.99
CA GLU A 325 3.68 37.83 14.16
C GLU A 325 2.22 38.19 13.76
N ASP A 326 1.99 38.52 12.49
CA ASP A 326 0.68 38.79 11.90
C ASP A 326 0.04 37.59 11.15
N ASP A 327 0.79 36.52 10.89
CA ASP A 327 0.43 35.40 10.00
C ASP A 327 0.16 34.07 10.75
N GLU A 328 0.07 34.12 12.08
CA GLU A 328 -0.55 33.03 12.87
C GLU A 328 -2.06 32.91 12.58
N LYS A 329 -2.70 34.00 12.11
CA LYS A 329 -4.14 34.03 11.86
C LYS A 329 -4.59 33.03 10.79
N PRO A 330 -4.00 32.89 9.59
CA PRO A 330 -4.56 32.02 8.57
C PRO A 330 -4.49 30.53 8.90
N TRP A 331 -3.38 30.06 9.50
CA TRP A 331 -3.24 28.65 9.88
C TRP A 331 -4.09 28.32 11.12
N LEU A 332 -4.03 29.16 12.16
CA LEU A 332 -4.85 28.99 13.36
C LEU A 332 -6.34 29.07 13.01
N MET A 333 -6.74 30.02 12.16
CA MET A 333 -8.11 30.13 11.69
C MET A 333 -8.53 28.95 10.83
N LYS A 334 -7.67 28.41 9.95
CA LYS A 334 -7.99 27.15 9.24
C LYS A 334 -8.17 25.98 10.20
N MET A 335 -7.35 25.88 11.24
CA MET A 335 -7.46 24.84 12.25
C MET A 335 -8.73 24.98 13.10
N ILE A 336 -9.06 26.21 13.52
CA ILE A 336 -10.30 26.55 14.23
C ILE A 336 -11.52 26.30 13.34
N SER A 337 -11.47 26.68 12.06
CA SER A 337 -12.56 26.45 11.10
C SER A 337 -12.82 24.96 10.92
N LYS A 338 -11.75 24.15 10.77
CA LYS A 338 -11.85 22.70 10.67
C LYS A 338 -12.45 22.10 11.95
N PHE A 339 -11.99 22.56 13.12
CA PHE A 339 -12.54 22.13 14.41
C PHE A 339 -14.03 22.48 14.58
N ILE A 340 -14.43 23.70 14.22
CA ILE A 340 -15.83 24.15 14.27
C ILE A 340 -16.69 23.29 13.35
N ASN A 341 -16.26 23.08 12.10
CA ASN A 341 -17.02 22.28 11.14
C ASN A 341 -17.17 20.82 11.61
N GLU A 342 -16.10 20.20 12.11
CA GLU A 342 -16.15 18.84 12.67
C GLU A 342 -17.03 18.74 13.93
N TYR A 343 -17.16 19.82 14.71
CA TYR A 343 -17.99 19.85 15.91
C TYR A 343 -19.49 20.00 15.57
N TYR A 344 -19.82 20.82 14.57
CA TYR A 344 -21.21 21.04 14.15
C TYR A 344 -21.76 19.93 13.26
N ASP A 345 -20.92 19.24 12.48
CA ASP A 345 -21.37 18.09 11.65
C ASP A 345 -21.65 16.82 12.48
N ASN A 346 -21.30 16.82 13.76
CA ASN A 346 -21.52 15.70 14.70
C ASN A 346 -22.64 15.93 15.73
N GLN A 347 -23.43 17.02 15.58
CA GLN A 347 -24.70 17.24 16.30
C GLN A 347 -25.88 17.02 15.34
#